data_AF-A0A2E5WDF9-F1
#
_entry.id   AF-A0A2E5WDF9-F1
#
_cell.length_a   1.000
_cell.length_b   1.000
_cell.length_c   1.000
_cell.angle_alpha   90.00
_cell.angle_beta   90.00
_cell.angle_gamma   90.00
#
_symmetry.space_group_name_H-M   'P 1'
#
loop_
_entity.id
_entity.type
_entity.pdbx_description
1 polymer ?
#
loop_
_entity_poly.entity_id
_entity_poly.type
_entity_poly.pdbx_seq_one_letter_code
_entity_poly.pdbx_strand_id
1 'polypeptide(L)'
;MLQHATVRVAQFPGRGSYRVHCVEVSRRVLRRRDVLFLDGIPRSRAQAEVLADKVDMLLLLHLRADQEPILERIHKRALQENRLDDANPDVVRRRFQESEAETAPILDFCPAAKIRTVDASAAPLEVLRQIIEILQIMLFPEALQHAA
;
A
#
# COMPACT_ATOMS: atom_id res chain seq x y z
N MET A 1 12.01 18.30 19.89
CA MET A 1 10.66 18.06 20.45
C MET A 1 9.98 17.05 19.53
N LEU A 2 10.04 15.75 19.84
CA LEU A 2 9.44 14.69 19.01
C LEU A 2 7.91 14.83 19.08
N GLN A 3 7.29 15.17 17.95
CA GLN A 3 5.83 15.29 17.85
C GLN A 3 5.26 13.90 17.53
N HIS A 4 4.44 13.36 18.44
CA HIS A 4 3.78 12.08 18.26
C HIS A 4 2.76 12.16 17.11
N ALA A 5 2.89 11.28 16.12
CA ALA A 5 1.82 10.94 15.17
C ALA A 5 0.96 9.86 15.82
N THR A 6 -0.36 10.03 15.83
CA THR A 6 -1.28 9.01 16.36
C THR A 6 -1.87 8.24 15.19
N VAL A 7 -1.39 7.02 14.96
CA VAL A 7 -1.99 6.09 14.00
C VAL A 7 -3.24 5.49 14.65
N ARG A 8 -4.43 5.78 14.11
CA ARG A 8 -5.70 5.20 14.57
C ARG A 8 -6.23 4.24 13.50
N VAL A 9 -5.99 2.94 13.68
CA VAL A 9 -6.56 1.93 12.80
C VAL A 9 -8.08 1.87 13.02
N ALA A 10 -8.87 2.18 11.99
CA ALA A 10 -10.32 2.12 12.03
C ALA A 10 -10.82 0.95 11.17
N GLN A 11 -11.54 0.00 11.78
CA GLN A 11 -12.27 -1.04 11.06
C GLN A 11 -13.65 -0.50 10.66
N PHE A 12 -13.93 -0.43 9.36
CA PHE A 12 -15.27 -0.06 8.86
C PHE A 12 -16.13 -1.33 8.71
N PRO A 13 -17.35 -1.36 9.28
CA PRO A 13 -18.25 -2.49 9.10
C PRO A 13 -18.90 -2.43 7.72
N GLY A 14 -18.38 -3.20 6.77
CA GLY A 14 -19.00 -3.47 5.47
C GLY A 14 -18.90 -4.97 5.16
N ARG A 15 -19.79 -5.49 4.31
CA ARG A 15 -19.91 -6.94 3.96
C ARG A 15 -18.69 -7.55 3.24
N GLY A 16 -17.51 -6.92 3.29
CA GLY A 16 -16.23 -7.49 2.90
C GLY A 16 -15.21 -7.18 3.98
N SER A 17 -14.40 -8.17 4.36
CA SER A 17 -13.39 -8.03 5.41
C SER A 17 -12.21 -7.19 4.90
N TYR A 18 -12.38 -5.87 4.87
CA TYR A 18 -11.37 -4.90 4.47
C TYR A 18 -10.63 -4.37 5.71
N ARG A 19 -9.29 -4.36 5.68
CA ARG A 19 -8.49 -3.69 6.72
C ARG A 19 -8.08 -2.31 6.22
N VAL A 20 -8.74 -1.28 6.74
CA VAL A 20 -8.44 0.12 6.42
C VAL A 20 -7.52 0.65 7.53
N HIS A 21 -6.33 1.14 7.17
CA HIS A 21 -5.43 1.79 8.11
C HIS A 21 -5.61 3.30 7.98
N CYS A 22 -6.36 3.90 8.91
CA CYS A 22 -6.39 5.36 9.00
C CYS A 22 -5.15 5.84 9.75
N VAL A 23 -4.44 6.80 9.17
CA VAL A 23 -3.33 7.47 9.83
C VAL A 23 -3.72 8.93 9.94
N GLU A 24 -4.12 9.36 11.13
CA GLU A 24 -4.32 10.77 11.42
C GLU A 24 -2.93 11.41 11.59
N VAL A 25 -2.42 12.03 10.52
CA VAL A 25 -1.17 12.79 10.59
C VAL A 25 -1.48 14.16 11.20
N SER A 26 -0.89 14.42 12.37
CA SER A 26 -1.15 15.56 13.25
C SER A 26 -1.41 16.90 12.54
N ARG A 27 -2.41 17.62 13.08
CA ARG A 27 -3.06 18.88 12.63
C ARG A 27 -2.17 20.06 12.18
N ARG A 28 -0.84 19.96 12.29
CA ARG A 28 0.11 21.01 11.88
C ARG A 28 0.71 20.79 10.49
N VAL A 29 0.73 19.56 9.98
CA VAL A 29 1.42 19.22 8.72
C VAL A 29 0.45 19.14 7.54
N LEU A 30 -0.76 18.61 7.75
CA LEU A 30 -1.80 18.56 6.72
C LEU A 30 -2.95 19.48 7.13
N ARG A 31 -3.31 20.44 6.25
CA ARG A 31 -4.47 21.32 6.49
C ARG A 31 -5.75 20.49 6.59
N ARG A 32 -6.35 20.38 7.79
CA ARG A 32 -7.71 19.83 8.07
C ARG A 32 -8.13 18.64 7.17
N ARG A 33 -7.26 17.64 6.95
CA ARG A 33 -7.61 16.44 6.19
C ARG A 33 -7.06 15.20 6.87
N ASP A 34 -7.90 14.18 6.97
CA ASP A 34 -7.50 12.84 7.39
C ASP A 34 -6.92 12.09 6.19
N VAL A 35 -5.83 11.33 6.40
CA VAL A 35 -5.20 10.53 5.35
C VAL A 35 -5.45 9.05 5.63
N LEU A 36 -5.90 8.35 4.59
CA LEU A 36 -6.22 6.93 4.65
C LEU A 36 -5.16 6.12 3.91
N PHE A 37 -4.57 5.14 4.60
CA PHE A 37 -3.73 4.12 3.99
C PHE A 37 -4.59 2.88 3.73
N LEU A 38 -4.86 2.63 2.46
CA LEU A 38 -5.62 1.47 2.00
C LEU A 38 -4.63 0.38 1.59
N ASP A 39 -4.41 -0.58 2.49
CA ASP A 39 -3.53 -1.72 2.23
C ASP A 39 -4.32 -2.85 1.55
N GLY A 40 -3.94 -3.17 0.32
CA GLY A 40 -4.57 -4.22 -0.48
C GLY A 40 -6.00 -3.88 -0.92
N ILE A 41 -6.35 -2.60 -1.07
CA ILE A 41 -7.62 -2.11 -1.65
C ILE A 41 -7.30 -0.86 -2.48
N PRO A 42 -7.86 -0.70 -3.69
CA PRO A 42 -8.74 -1.63 -4.40
C PRO A 42 -8.02 -2.89 -4.90
N ARG A 43 -8.75 -4.01 -5.01
CA ARG A 43 -8.28 -5.25 -5.66
C ARG A 43 -8.87 -5.50 -7.04
N SER A 44 -9.76 -4.62 -7.49
CA SER A 44 -10.32 -4.67 -8.84
C SER A 44 -10.67 -3.28 -9.34
N ARG A 45 -10.83 -3.14 -10.65
CA ARG A 45 -11.27 -1.90 -11.28
C ARG A 45 -12.61 -1.40 -10.71
N ALA A 46 -13.58 -2.28 -10.51
CA ALA A 46 -14.89 -1.92 -9.95
C ALA A 46 -14.76 -1.34 -8.52
N GLN A 47 -13.84 -1.85 -7.70
CA GLN A 47 -13.56 -1.26 -6.38
C GLN A 47 -12.89 0.12 -6.51
N ALA A 48 -12.01 0.30 -7.49
CA ALA A 48 -11.35 1.57 -7.74
C ALA A 48 -12.36 2.65 -8.17
N GLU A 49 -13.32 2.29 -9.03
CA GLU A 49 -14.43 3.16 -9.44
C GLU A 49 -15.29 3.59 -8.23
N VAL A 50 -15.69 2.64 -7.38
CA VAL A 50 -16.46 2.94 -6.15
C VAL A 50 -15.67 3.82 -5.16
N LEU A 51 -14.36 3.65 -5.08
CA LEU A 51 -13.49 4.45 -4.22
C LEU A 51 -13.31 5.88 -4.75
N ALA A 52 -13.20 6.05 -6.07
CA ALA A 52 -13.00 7.35 -6.69
C ALA A 52 -14.11 8.36 -6.34
N ASP A 53 -15.34 7.86 -6.15
CA ASP A 53 -16.49 8.70 -5.75
C ASP A 53 -16.49 9.09 -4.26
N LYS A 54 -15.67 8.42 -3.44
CA LYS A 54 -15.72 8.53 -1.96
C LYS A 54 -14.50 9.22 -1.37
N VAL A 55 -13.34 9.12 -2.03
CA VAL A 55 -12.07 9.65 -1.53
C VAL A 55 -11.29 10.33 -2.63
N ASP A 56 -10.60 11.42 -2.29
CA ASP A 56 -9.58 11.99 -3.17
C ASP A 56 -8.32 11.13 -3.08
N MET A 57 -8.06 10.35 -4.13
CA MET A 57 -6.85 9.54 -4.22
C MET A 57 -5.63 10.46 -4.27
N LEU A 58 -4.74 10.38 -3.29
CA LEU A 58 -3.50 11.17 -3.29
C LEU A 58 -2.35 10.44 -4.00
N LEU A 59 -2.25 9.13 -3.76
CA LEU A 59 -1.14 8.28 -4.19
C LEU A 59 -1.62 6.84 -4.35
N LEU A 60 -1.26 6.21 -5.46
CA LEU A 60 -1.26 4.77 -5.64
C LEU A 60 0.19 4.27 -5.61
N LEU A 61 0.56 3.57 -4.55
CA LEU A 61 1.88 2.96 -4.42
C LEU A 61 1.84 1.52 -4.95
N HIS A 62 2.37 1.31 -6.15
CA HIS A 62 2.40 0.02 -6.81
C HIS A 62 3.70 -0.72 -6.47
N LEU A 63 3.60 -1.72 -5.60
CA LEU A 63 4.74 -2.58 -5.25
C LEU A 63 4.81 -3.73 -6.25
N ARG A 64 5.74 -3.64 -7.20
CA ARG A 64 5.96 -4.67 -8.21
C ARG A 64 7.15 -5.53 -7.82
N ALA A 65 7.05 -6.84 -7.88
CA ALA A 65 8.22 -7.70 -7.81
C ALA A 65 8.03 -8.91 -8.71
N ASP A 66 9.16 -9.52 -9.06
CA ASP A 66 9.13 -10.80 -9.76
C ASP A 66 8.55 -11.89 -8.85
N GLN A 67 7.96 -12.91 -9.47
CA GLN A 67 7.23 -13.97 -8.78
C GLN A 67 8.12 -14.73 -7.77
N GLU A 68 9.34 -15.12 -8.17
CA GLU A 68 10.20 -15.97 -7.34
C GLU A 68 10.62 -15.31 -6.01
N PRO A 69 11.12 -14.05 -5.97
CA PRO A 69 11.38 -13.35 -4.71
C PRO A 69 10.17 -13.29 -3.76
N ILE A 70 8.94 -13.18 -4.29
CA ILE A 70 7.72 -13.16 -3.48
C ILE A 70 7.44 -14.55 -2.91
N LEU A 71 7.53 -15.61 -3.72
CA LEU A 71 7.31 -16.99 -3.27
C LEU A 71 8.28 -17.36 -2.15
N GLU A 72 9.56 -17.03 -2.30
CA GLU A 72 10.56 -17.28 -1.26
C GLU A 72 10.22 -16.58 0.05
N ARG A 73 9.75 -15.33 -0.01
CA ARG A 73 9.36 -14.56 1.18
C ARG A 73 8.12 -15.15 1.86
N ILE A 74 7.12 -15.56 1.09
CA ILE A 74 5.91 -16.20 1.62
C ILE A 74 6.27 -17.53 2.28
N HIS A 75 7.14 -18.32 1.65
CA HIS A 75 7.60 -19.58 2.21
C HIS A 75 8.38 -19.38 3.52
N LYS A 76 9.34 -18.44 3.55
CA LYS A 76 10.06 -18.07 4.78
C LYS A 76 9.11 -17.63 5.89
N ARG A 77 8.09 -16.83 5.56
CA ARG A 77 7.06 -16.40 6.51
C ARG A 77 6.23 -17.57 7.03
N ALA A 78 5.83 -18.50 6.17
CA ALA A 78 5.06 -19.68 6.56
C ALA A 78 5.80 -20.52 7.62
N LEU A 79 7.12 -20.69 7.43
CA LEU A 79 7.99 -21.39 8.38
C LEU A 79 8.16 -20.65 9.72
N GLN A 80 8.27 -19.32 9.68
CA GLN A 80 8.48 -18.49 10.88
C GLN A 80 7.21 -18.26 11.69
N GLU A 81 6.05 -18.10 11.03
CA GLU A 81 4.78 -17.73 11.65
C GLU A 81 3.81 -18.93 11.83
N ASN A 82 4.27 -20.15 11.53
CA ASN A 82 3.48 -21.39 11.59
C ASN A 82 2.18 -21.34 10.75
N ARG A 83 2.24 -20.65 9.60
CA ARG A 83 1.11 -20.47 8.66
C ARG A 83 1.14 -21.55 7.58
N LEU A 84 0.77 -22.77 7.96
CA LEU A 84 0.83 -23.96 7.09
C LEU A 84 0.02 -23.82 5.79
N ASP A 85 -1.00 -22.96 5.77
CA ASP A 85 -1.82 -22.70 4.58
C ASP A 85 -1.02 -22.09 3.42
N ASP A 86 0.10 -21.42 3.72
CA ASP A 86 1.03 -20.83 2.75
C ASP A 86 2.13 -21.84 2.33
N ALA A 87 2.05 -23.11 2.73
CA ALA A 87 3.06 -24.13 2.45
C ALA A 87 3.02 -24.69 1.02
N ASN A 88 1.88 -24.58 0.31
CA ASN A 88 1.78 -25.08 -1.06
C ASN A 88 2.23 -24.00 -2.06
N PRO A 89 3.42 -24.14 -2.69
CA PRO A 89 3.95 -23.14 -3.61
C PRO A 89 3.06 -22.91 -4.84
N ASP A 90 2.32 -23.93 -5.30
CA ASP A 90 1.45 -23.80 -6.47
C ASP A 90 0.20 -22.97 -6.17
N VAL A 91 -0.32 -23.06 -4.94
CA VAL A 91 -1.42 -22.20 -4.48
C VAL A 91 -0.97 -20.75 -4.38
N VAL A 92 0.24 -20.51 -3.86
CA VAL A 92 0.81 -19.15 -3.74
C VAL A 92 1.07 -18.56 -5.12
N ARG A 93 1.64 -19.33 -6.06
CA ARG A 93 1.82 -18.92 -7.47
C ARG A 93 0.50 -18.51 -8.11
N ARG A 94 -0.53 -19.36 -7.98
CA ARG A 94 -1.85 -19.06 -8.56
C ARG A 94 -2.43 -17.77 -7.99
N ARG A 95 -2.37 -17.59 -6.66
CA ARG A 95 -2.83 -16.35 -6.01
C ARG A 95 -2.07 -15.11 -6.47
N PHE A 96 -0.76 -15.23 -6.68
CA PHE A 96 0.04 -14.14 -7.20
C PHE A 96 -0.45 -13.71 -8.60
N GLN A 97 -0.61 -14.68 -9.51
CA GLN A 97 -1.08 -14.44 -10.87
C GLN A 97 -2.51 -13.88 -10.92
N GLU A 98 -3.43 -14.44 -10.12
CA GLU A 98 -4.79 -13.93 -9.96
C GLU A 98 -4.76 -12.48 -9.47
N SER A 99 -3.94 -12.19 -8.45
CA SER A 99 -3.83 -10.84 -7.91
C SER A 99 -3.24 -9.86 -8.91
N GLU A 100 -2.22 -10.23 -9.70
CA GLU A 100 -1.70 -9.37 -10.77
C GLU A 100 -2.75 -9.11 -11.86
N ALA A 101 -3.45 -10.15 -12.31
CA ALA A 101 -4.47 -10.03 -13.35
C ALA A 101 -5.66 -9.15 -12.93
N GLU A 102 -6.11 -9.28 -11.68
CA GLU A 102 -7.23 -8.48 -11.15
C GLU A 102 -6.84 -7.02 -10.89
N THR A 103 -5.59 -6.77 -10.52
CA THR A 103 -5.13 -5.43 -10.11
C THR A 103 -4.46 -4.63 -11.23
N ALA A 104 -3.92 -5.26 -12.28
CA ALA A 104 -3.34 -4.55 -13.41
C ALA A 104 -4.28 -3.49 -14.03
N PRO A 105 -5.60 -3.76 -14.22
CA PRO A 105 -6.53 -2.75 -14.76
C PRO A 105 -6.75 -1.52 -13.88
N ILE A 106 -6.33 -1.54 -12.60
CA ILE A 106 -6.41 -0.40 -11.70
C ILE A 106 -5.40 0.67 -12.11
N LEU A 107 -4.24 0.27 -12.65
CA LEU A 107 -3.20 1.18 -13.12
C LEU A 107 -3.71 2.04 -14.29
N ASP A 108 -4.52 1.46 -15.18
CA ASP A 108 -5.12 2.17 -16.31
C ASP A 108 -6.25 3.12 -15.88
N PHE A 109 -6.90 2.83 -14.75
CA PHE A 109 -7.96 3.68 -14.20
C PHE A 109 -7.40 4.88 -13.43
N CYS A 110 -6.26 4.71 -12.75
CA CYS A 110 -5.70 5.75 -11.89
C CYS A 110 -4.92 6.81 -12.70
N PRO A 111 -4.95 8.10 -12.30
CA PRO A 111 -4.14 9.12 -12.96
C PRO A 111 -2.65 8.80 -12.84
N ALA A 112 -1.93 8.73 -13.97
CA ALA A 112 -0.50 8.38 -13.99
C ALA A 112 0.36 9.27 -13.08
N ALA A 113 0.01 10.56 -12.92
CA ALA A 113 0.69 11.49 -12.02
C ALA A 113 0.65 11.06 -10.54
N LYS A 114 -0.36 10.29 -10.13
CA LYS A 114 -0.58 9.79 -8.76
C LYS A 114 -0.05 8.38 -8.55
N ILE A 115 0.46 7.70 -9.59
CA ILE A 115 1.00 6.34 -9.48
C ILE A 115 2.50 6.42 -9.21
N ARG A 116 2.99 5.67 -8.22
CA ARG A 116 4.42 5.46 -7.99
C ARG A 116 4.70 3.97 -7.87
N THR A 117 5.60 3.46 -8.70
CA THR A 117 6.00 2.05 -8.67
C THR A 117 7.30 1.90 -7.90
N VAL A 118 7.36 0.90 -7.02
CA VAL A 118 8.56 0.51 -6.26
C VAL A 118 8.84 -0.94 -6.60
N ASP A 119 10.10 -1.24 -6.91
CA ASP A 119 10.55 -2.62 -7.07
C ASP A 119 10.67 -3.29 -5.69
N ALA A 120 9.69 -4.11 -5.36
CA ALA A 120 9.62 -4.87 -4.14
C ALA A 120 10.55 -6.11 -4.15
N SER A 121 11.27 -6.40 -5.24
CA SER A 121 12.25 -7.49 -5.29
C SER A 121 13.52 -7.14 -4.49
N ALA A 122 13.81 -5.85 -4.33
CA ALA A 122 14.92 -5.34 -3.52
C ALA A 122 14.82 -5.71 -2.03
N ALA A 123 15.91 -5.52 -1.29
CA ALA A 123 15.95 -5.79 0.15
C ALA A 123 14.87 -4.98 0.91
N PRO A 124 14.25 -5.53 1.97
CA PRO A 124 13.14 -4.86 2.67
C PRO A 124 13.44 -3.43 3.15
N LEU A 125 14.67 -3.17 3.61
CA LEU A 125 15.09 -1.84 4.05
C LEU A 125 15.17 -0.84 2.89
N GLU A 126 15.59 -1.30 1.71
CA GLU A 126 15.68 -0.48 0.51
C GLU A 126 14.29 -0.14 -0.03
N VAL A 127 13.38 -1.12 -0.03
CA VAL A 127 11.96 -0.91 -0.34
C VAL A 127 11.37 0.11 0.63
N LEU A 128 11.61 -0.04 1.94
CA LEU A 128 11.14 0.91 2.95
C LEU A 128 11.66 2.34 2.71
N ARG A 129 12.95 2.48 2.40
CA ARG A 129 13.58 3.78 2.09
C ARG A 129 12.86 4.46 0.92
N GLN A 130 12.67 3.76 -0.19
CA GLN A 130 11.98 4.29 -1.38
C GLN A 130 10.54 4.70 -1.08
N ILE A 131 9.81 3.90 -0.29
CA ILE A 131 8.45 4.24 0.14
C ILE A 131 8.42 5.53 0.96
N ILE A 132 9.35 5.68 1.91
CA ILE A 132 9.44 6.90 2.75
C ILE A 132 9.70 8.13 1.88
N GLU A 133 10.65 8.04 0.94
CA GLU A 133 10.97 9.14 0.01
C GLU A 133 9.76 9.55 -0.84
N ILE A 134 9.04 8.57 -1.39
CA ILE A 134 7.80 8.83 -2.13
C ILE A 134 6.76 9.52 -1.25
N LEU A 135 6.55 9.04 -0.03
CA LEU A 135 5.56 9.62 0.89
C LEU A 135 5.94 11.05 1.28
N GLN A 136 7.22 11.33 1.51
CA GLN A 136 7.71 12.69 1.81
C GLN A 136 7.43 13.65 0.66
N ILE A 137 7.76 13.27 -0.58
CA ILE A 137 7.55 14.11 -1.75
C ILE A 137 6.06 14.33 -2.03
N MET A 138 5.27 13.26 -1.96
CA MET A 138 3.87 13.29 -2.41
C MET A 138 2.90 13.86 -1.37
N LEU A 139 3.14 13.59 -0.08
CA LEU A 139 2.23 13.98 0.99
C LEU A 139 2.74 15.17 1.80
N PHE A 140 4.05 15.45 1.79
CA PHE A 140 4.69 16.47 2.64
C PHE A 140 5.68 17.37 1.88
N PRO A 141 5.32 17.93 0.70
CA PRO A 141 6.25 18.69 -0.12
C PRO A 141 6.81 19.94 0.61
N GLU A 142 6.06 20.54 1.54
CA GLU A 142 6.50 21.73 2.29
C GLU A 142 7.54 21.41 3.38
N ALA A 143 7.56 20.17 3.87
CA ALA A 143 8.56 19.73 4.85
C ALA A 143 9.97 19.67 4.24
N LEU A 144 10.06 19.46 2.92
CA LEU A 144 11.33 19.43 2.19
C LEU A 144 11.90 20.82 1.92
N GLN A 145 11.06 21.87 1.93
CA GLN A 145 11.49 23.25 1.64
C GLN A 145 12.26 23.92 2.79
N HIS A 146 12.20 23.37 4.01
CA HIS A 146 12.85 23.91 5.19
C HIS A 146 14.10 23.12 5.63
N ALA A 147 14.50 22.11 4.84
CA ALA A 147 15.65 21.25 5.11
C ALA A 147 16.94 21.68 4.36
N ALA A 148 16.91 22.84 3.68
CA ALA A 148 18.03 23.44 2.96
C ALA A 148 18.62 24.64 3.71
#